data_AF-A0A2T4FXM0-F1
#
_entry.id   AF-A0A2T4FXM0-F1
#
_cell.length_a   1.000
_cell.length_b   1.000
_cell.length_c   1.000
_cell.angle_alpha   90.00
_cell.angle_beta   90.00
_cell.angle_gamma   90.00
#
_symmetry.space_group_name_H-M   'P 1'
#
loop_
_entity.id
_entity.type
_entity.pdbx_description
1 polymer ?
#
loop_
_entity_poly.entity_id
_entity_poly.type
_entity_poly.pdbx_seq_one_letter_code
_entity_poly.pdbx_strand_id
1 'polypeptide(L)'
;MLVKSLVLVLTGLSLAPAAMANEPPASVAHKATLTLATAQQIAAQARKVAADHGWPCALAIVDDGGWPILTTRMDGAPVVAGIELAQGKARTSALFKRPSADLENAINGGRPAAVTAGLLMMKGALPIILEGQVVGALGISADTPAHDEQIARAALASVQP
;
A
#
# COMPACT_ATOMS: atom_id res chain seq x y z
N MET A 1 24.65 -18.76 -91.17
CA MET A 1 25.26 -18.18 -89.96
C MET A 1 24.37 -17.03 -89.49
N LEU A 2 23.54 -17.26 -88.47
CA LEU A 2 22.82 -16.21 -87.73
C LEU A 2 22.76 -16.66 -86.27
N VAL A 3 23.52 -15.98 -85.41
CA VAL A 3 23.60 -16.21 -83.97
C VAL A 3 22.47 -15.42 -83.32
N LYS A 4 21.49 -16.10 -82.70
CA LYS A 4 20.47 -15.45 -81.87
C LYS A 4 20.97 -15.38 -80.43
N SER A 5 21.44 -14.20 -80.04
CA SER A 5 21.81 -13.88 -78.65
C SER A 5 20.54 -13.79 -77.80
N LEU A 6 20.38 -14.71 -76.85
CA LEU A 6 19.34 -14.65 -75.83
C LEU A 6 19.94 -13.99 -74.58
N VAL A 7 19.57 -12.74 -74.34
CA VAL A 7 20.00 -11.96 -73.18
C VAL A 7 19.24 -12.43 -71.94
N LEU A 8 19.97 -12.97 -70.97
CA LEU A 8 19.44 -13.37 -69.66
C LEU A 8 19.36 -12.11 -68.77
N VAL A 9 18.15 -11.57 -68.58
CA VAL A 9 17.91 -10.44 -67.67
C VAL A 9 17.81 -10.98 -66.24
N LEU A 10 18.88 -10.83 -65.45
CA LEU A 10 18.82 -11.03 -64.00
C LEU A 10 18.08 -9.85 -63.37
N THR A 11 16.85 -10.08 -62.93
CA THR A 11 16.13 -9.14 -62.05
C THR A 11 16.73 -9.22 -60.65
N GLY A 12 17.45 -8.18 -60.25
CA GLY A 12 17.97 -8.03 -58.90
C GLY A 12 16.83 -7.89 -57.89
N LEU A 13 16.64 -8.90 -57.04
CA LEU A 13 15.73 -8.85 -55.91
C LEU A 13 16.39 -8.00 -54.81
N SER A 14 16.05 -6.71 -54.75
CA SER A 14 16.48 -5.80 -53.69
C SER A 14 15.80 -6.21 -52.37
N LEU A 15 16.53 -6.88 -51.47
CA LEU A 15 16.15 -6.95 -50.06
C LEU A 15 16.25 -5.54 -49.47
N ALA A 16 15.11 -4.87 -49.30
CA ALA A 16 15.04 -3.72 -48.41
C ALA A 16 15.37 -4.22 -46.99
N PRO A 17 16.24 -3.53 -46.23
CA PRO A 17 16.42 -3.83 -44.81
C PRO A 17 15.06 -3.65 -44.15
N ALA A 18 14.58 -4.69 -43.44
CA ALA A 18 13.44 -4.55 -42.56
C ALA A 18 13.76 -3.40 -41.60
N ALA A 19 13.02 -2.29 -41.72
CA ALA A 19 13.14 -1.17 -40.80
C ALA A 19 12.89 -1.72 -39.40
N MET A 20 13.95 -1.80 -38.60
CA MET A 20 13.84 -2.06 -37.17
C MET A 20 13.05 -0.88 -36.62
N ALA A 21 11.76 -1.08 -36.39
CA ALA A 21 10.93 -0.08 -35.73
C ALA A 21 11.57 0.21 -34.37
N ASN A 22 12.04 1.44 -34.17
CA ASN A 22 12.50 1.88 -32.87
C ASN A 22 11.35 1.69 -31.87
N GLU A 23 11.52 0.82 -30.89
CA GLU A 23 10.57 0.72 -29.79
C GLU A 23 10.48 2.09 -29.10
N PRO A 24 9.26 2.55 -28.72
CA PRO A 24 9.11 3.79 -28.00
C PRO A 24 9.95 3.76 -26.71
N PRO A 25 10.56 4.89 -26.31
CA PRO A 25 11.38 4.95 -25.10
C PRO A 25 10.57 4.47 -23.90
N ALA A 26 11.23 3.76 -22.98
CA ALA A 26 10.60 3.28 -21.75
C ALA A 26 9.87 4.42 -21.04
N SER A 27 8.59 4.21 -20.72
CA SER A 27 7.77 5.16 -19.97
C SER A 27 7.79 4.82 -18.48
N VAL A 28 7.77 5.85 -17.63
CA VAL A 28 7.75 5.70 -16.17
C VAL A 28 6.41 6.14 -15.61
N ALA A 29 5.89 5.38 -14.64
CA ALA A 29 4.73 5.77 -13.87
C ALA A 29 5.17 6.56 -12.63
N HIS A 30 4.39 7.57 -12.24
CA HIS A 30 4.57 8.34 -11.02
C HIS A 30 3.45 8.04 -10.03
N LYS A 31 3.76 8.03 -8.73
CA LYS A 31 2.78 7.88 -7.64
C LYS A 31 3.10 8.82 -6.49
N ALA A 32 2.08 9.25 -5.76
CA ALA A 32 2.26 9.96 -4.51
C ALA A 32 2.85 9.01 -3.45
N THR A 33 3.72 9.53 -2.58
CA THR A 33 4.33 8.77 -1.49
C THR A 33 4.14 9.50 -0.16
N LEU A 34 3.94 8.73 0.91
CA LEU A 34 3.81 9.28 2.24
C LEU A 34 5.17 9.77 2.75
N THR A 35 5.25 11.04 3.14
CA THR A 35 6.48 11.59 3.72
C THR A 35 6.62 11.22 5.20
N LEU A 36 7.86 11.17 5.70
CA LEU A 36 8.12 11.00 7.13
C LEU A 36 7.49 12.13 7.96
N ALA A 37 7.50 13.36 7.46
CA ALA A 37 6.92 14.51 8.17
C ALA A 37 5.40 14.32 8.38
N THR A 38 4.67 13.91 7.34
CA THR A 38 3.24 13.59 7.44
C THR A 38 3.00 12.40 8.37
N ALA A 39 3.84 11.35 8.30
CA ALA A 39 3.75 10.21 9.21
C ALA A 39 3.94 10.64 10.68
N GLN A 40 4.88 11.54 10.97
CA GLN A 40 5.10 12.09 12.31
C GLN A 40 3.91 12.90 12.82
N GLN A 41 3.26 13.69 11.95
CA GLN A 41 2.02 14.42 12.29
C GLN A 41 0.88 13.47 12.66
N ILE A 42 0.65 12.44 11.84
CA ILE A 42 -0.36 11.40 12.12
C ILE A 42 -0.08 10.70 13.45
N ALA A 43 1.17 10.30 13.67
CA ALA A 43 1.58 9.63 14.90
C ALA A 43 1.41 10.53 16.14
N ALA A 44 1.73 11.83 16.03
CA ALA A 44 1.51 12.79 17.09
C ALA A 44 0.02 12.92 17.44
N GLN A 45 -0.85 13.02 16.43
CA GLN A 45 -2.29 13.09 16.64
C GLN A 45 -2.84 11.81 17.27
N ALA A 46 -2.41 10.62 16.79
CA ALA A 46 -2.82 9.34 17.37
C ALA A 46 -2.43 9.24 18.86
N ARG A 47 -1.19 9.59 19.20
CA ARG A 47 -0.74 9.62 20.61
C ARG A 47 -1.53 10.61 21.45
N LYS A 48 -1.87 11.77 20.89
CA LYS A 48 -2.68 12.77 21.58
C LYS A 48 -4.06 12.21 21.90
N VAL A 49 -4.76 11.65 20.91
CA VAL A 49 -6.11 11.07 21.10
C VAL A 49 -6.07 9.94 22.13
N ALA A 50 -5.09 9.05 22.03
CA ALA A 50 -4.86 7.97 22.99
C ALA A 50 -4.65 8.49 24.41
N ALA A 51 -3.81 9.53 24.59
CA ALA A 51 -3.58 10.14 25.89
C ALA A 51 -4.83 10.84 26.45
N ASP A 52 -5.55 11.60 25.62
CA ASP A 52 -6.77 12.32 26.01
C ASP A 52 -7.87 11.36 26.53
N HIS A 53 -7.92 10.12 26.04
CA HIS A 53 -8.90 9.11 26.43
C HIS A 53 -8.40 8.10 27.46
N GLY A 54 -7.11 8.13 27.82
CA GLY A 54 -6.51 7.13 28.71
C GLY A 54 -6.35 5.75 28.07
N TRP A 55 -6.13 5.68 26.76
CA TRP A 55 -5.96 4.45 25.99
C TRP A 55 -4.54 4.34 25.43
N PRO A 56 -3.51 4.14 26.28
CA PRO A 56 -2.15 4.00 25.80
C PRO A 56 -2.06 2.83 24.81
N CYS A 57 -1.41 3.07 23.66
CA CYS A 57 -1.41 2.13 22.55
C CYS A 57 -0.03 1.96 21.91
N ALA A 58 0.12 0.90 21.15
CA ALA A 58 1.13 0.82 20.10
C ALA A 58 0.52 1.26 18.76
N LEU A 59 1.34 1.91 17.91
CA LEU A 59 0.93 2.35 16.59
C LEU A 59 2.04 2.09 15.56
N ALA A 60 1.63 1.91 14.31
CA ALA A 60 2.51 1.76 13.17
C ALA A 60 1.94 2.49 11.95
N ILE A 61 2.79 3.19 11.23
CA ILE A 61 2.50 3.81 9.95
C ILE A 61 3.40 3.14 8.91
N VAL A 62 2.78 2.65 7.84
CA VAL A 62 3.45 1.95 6.75
C VAL A 62 3.27 2.69 5.43
N ASP A 63 4.17 2.47 4.47
CA ASP A 63 4.01 2.89 3.08
C ASP A 63 2.93 2.07 2.35
N ASP A 64 2.69 2.37 1.07
CA ASP A 64 1.71 1.66 0.24
C ASP A 64 2.11 0.21 -0.10
N GLY A 65 3.38 -0.16 0.12
CA GLY A 65 3.88 -1.54 0.09
C GLY A 65 3.72 -2.29 1.42
N GLY A 66 3.20 -1.62 2.44
CA GLY A 66 3.01 -2.17 3.78
C GLY A 66 4.30 -2.31 4.59
N TRP A 67 5.33 -1.50 4.29
CA TRP A 67 6.59 -1.45 5.02
C TRP A 67 6.62 -0.30 6.03
N PRO A 68 7.15 -0.50 7.25
CA PRO A 68 7.16 0.54 8.27
C PRO A 68 7.90 1.81 7.85
N ILE A 69 7.25 2.95 8.04
CA ILE A 69 7.87 4.28 8.03
C ILE A 69 8.13 4.73 9.47
N LEU A 70 7.15 4.52 10.35
CA LEU A 70 7.22 4.93 11.75
C LEU A 70 6.45 3.95 12.62
N THR A 71 7.02 3.56 13.75
CA THR A 71 6.33 2.80 14.80
C THR A 71 6.53 3.48 16.15
N THR A 72 5.58 3.35 17.06
CA THR A 72 5.69 3.87 18.42
C THR A 72 4.91 2.99 19.39
N ARG A 73 5.44 2.76 20.58
CA ARG A 73 4.71 2.13 21.68
C ARG A 73 4.66 3.09 22.85
N MET A 74 3.46 3.48 23.27
CA MET A 74 3.28 4.35 24.43
C MET A 74 3.58 3.59 25.72
N ASP A 75 4.06 4.31 26.71
CA ASP A 75 4.14 3.79 28.07
C ASP A 75 2.73 3.41 28.56
N GLY A 76 2.64 2.31 29.31
CA GLY A 76 1.36 1.79 29.80
C GLY A 76 0.50 1.08 28.76
N ALA A 77 0.94 0.95 27.49
CA ALA A 77 0.18 0.20 26.49
C ALA A 77 -0.01 -1.26 26.94
N PRO A 78 -1.26 -1.76 27.06
CA PRO A 78 -1.54 -3.01 27.78
C PRO A 78 -1.17 -4.27 26.99
N VAL A 79 -1.16 -4.18 25.66
CA VAL A 79 -0.83 -5.32 24.78
C VAL A 79 0.65 -5.29 24.45
N VAL A 80 1.44 -6.18 25.06
CA VAL A 80 2.90 -6.25 24.87
C VAL A 80 3.27 -6.51 23.40
N ALA A 81 2.53 -7.40 22.73
CA ALA A 81 2.68 -7.69 21.30
C ALA A 81 2.13 -6.57 20.39
N GLY A 82 1.59 -5.48 20.96
CA GLY A 82 0.83 -4.47 20.24
C GLY A 82 1.59 -3.79 19.12
N ILE A 83 2.93 -3.71 19.20
CA ILE A 83 3.75 -3.10 18.14
C ILE A 83 3.72 -3.95 16.85
N GLU A 84 3.80 -5.28 16.98
CA GLU A 84 3.68 -6.22 15.87
C GLU A 84 2.25 -6.27 15.34
N LEU A 85 1.26 -6.25 16.25
CA LEU A 85 -0.14 -6.21 15.86
C LEU A 85 -0.47 -4.94 15.07
N ALA A 86 -0.07 -3.77 15.57
CA ALA A 86 -0.29 -2.50 14.89
C ALA A 86 0.35 -2.50 13.49
N GLN A 87 1.59 -2.99 13.37
CA GLN A 87 2.28 -3.11 12.08
C GLN A 87 1.57 -4.06 11.13
N GLY A 88 1.15 -5.24 11.60
CA GLY A 88 0.42 -6.22 10.79
C GLY A 88 -0.93 -5.69 10.30
N LYS A 89 -1.71 -5.04 11.18
CA LYS A 89 -2.98 -4.40 10.81
C LYS A 89 -2.75 -3.30 9.75
N ALA A 90 -1.76 -2.44 9.96
CA ALA A 90 -1.40 -1.37 9.02
C ALA A 90 -1.02 -1.95 7.65
N ARG A 91 -0.13 -2.96 7.62
CA ARG A 91 0.27 -3.67 6.41
C ARG A 91 -0.93 -4.23 5.66
N THR A 92 -1.84 -4.91 6.36
CA THR A 92 -3.07 -5.42 5.77
C THR A 92 -3.91 -4.32 5.13
N SER A 93 -4.10 -3.19 5.84
CA SER A 93 -4.90 -2.08 5.34
C SER A 93 -4.29 -1.41 4.10
N ALA A 94 -2.96 -1.25 4.07
CA ALA A 94 -2.23 -0.71 2.91
C ALA A 94 -2.37 -1.63 1.69
N LEU A 95 -2.11 -2.93 1.85
CA LEU A 95 -2.12 -3.89 0.74
C LEU A 95 -3.53 -4.12 0.16
N PHE A 96 -4.57 -4.09 0.99
CA PHE A 96 -5.96 -4.23 0.55
C PHE A 96 -6.63 -2.90 0.20
N LYS A 97 -5.95 -1.78 0.44
CA LYS A 97 -6.44 -0.41 0.19
C LYS A 97 -7.80 -0.13 0.84
N ARG A 98 -8.02 -0.66 2.04
CA ARG A 98 -9.29 -0.56 2.78
C ARG A 98 -9.08 -0.75 4.29
N PRO A 99 -10.04 -0.36 5.14
CA PRO A 99 -10.00 -0.64 6.57
C PRO A 99 -9.76 -2.12 6.88
N SER A 100 -8.92 -2.43 7.86
CA SER A 100 -8.69 -3.83 8.27
C SER A 100 -9.95 -4.48 8.86
N ALA A 101 -10.87 -3.66 9.39
CA ALA A 101 -12.17 -4.09 9.89
C ALA A 101 -13.04 -4.78 8.82
N ASP A 102 -12.94 -4.36 7.56
CA ASP A 102 -13.71 -4.98 6.47
C ASP A 102 -13.31 -6.45 6.28
N LEU A 103 -12.01 -6.76 6.47
CA LEU A 103 -11.50 -8.11 6.33
C LEU A 103 -11.84 -8.97 7.56
N GLU A 104 -11.76 -8.39 8.77
CA GLU A 104 -12.23 -9.07 9.98
C GLU A 104 -13.71 -9.43 9.87
N ASN A 105 -14.54 -8.48 9.45
CA ASN A 105 -15.97 -8.70 9.25
C ASN A 105 -16.24 -9.78 8.20
N ALA A 106 -15.47 -9.81 7.11
CA ALA A 106 -15.61 -10.85 6.08
C ALA A 106 -15.26 -12.25 6.60
N ILE A 107 -14.20 -12.38 7.41
CA ILE A 107 -13.79 -13.63 8.05
C ILE A 107 -14.91 -14.13 8.97
N ASN A 108 -15.39 -13.25 9.86
CA ASN A 108 -16.44 -13.56 10.82
C ASN A 108 -17.81 -13.79 10.14
N GLY A 109 -18.02 -13.20 8.96
CA GLY A 109 -19.24 -13.28 8.15
C GLY A 109 -19.29 -14.45 7.16
N GLY A 110 -18.53 -15.52 7.38
CA GLY A 110 -18.61 -16.74 6.57
C GLY A 110 -17.53 -16.90 5.50
N ARG A 111 -16.45 -16.10 5.54
CA ARG A 111 -15.26 -16.31 4.72
C ARG A 111 -14.02 -16.71 5.55
N PRO A 112 -14.08 -17.75 6.40
CA PRO A 112 -12.97 -18.11 7.28
C PRO A 112 -11.70 -18.49 6.51
N ALA A 113 -11.81 -19.00 5.28
CA ALA A 113 -10.67 -19.31 4.42
C ALA A 113 -9.77 -18.10 4.14
N ALA A 114 -10.25 -16.86 4.30
CA ALA A 114 -9.43 -15.66 4.10
C ALA A 114 -8.20 -15.62 5.02
N VAL A 115 -8.23 -16.27 6.19
CA VAL A 115 -7.08 -16.34 7.12
C VAL A 115 -5.83 -16.98 6.50
N THR A 116 -5.98 -17.80 5.45
CA THR A 116 -4.85 -18.44 4.75
C THR A 116 -4.04 -17.46 3.90
N ALA A 117 -4.48 -16.20 3.77
CA ALA A 117 -3.72 -15.15 3.10
C ALA A 117 -2.42 -14.77 3.84
N GLY A 118 -2.23 -15.20 5.09
CA GLY A 118 -1.00 -14.95 5.85
C GLY A 118 -0.83 -13.49 6.28
N LEU A 119 -1.93 -12.75 6.38
CA LEU A 119 -1.97 -11.35 6.79
C LEU A 119 -2.77 -11.18 8.07
N LEU A 120 -2.40 -10.19 8.87
CA LEU A 120 -3.06 -9.88 10.14
C LEU A 120 -4.32 -9.04 9.86
N MET A 121 -5.46 -9.72 9.73
CA MET A 121 -6.76 -9.14 9.37
C MET A 121 -7.61 -8.84 10.60
N MET A 122 -7.06 -8.07 11.53
CA MET A 122 -7.76 -7.58 12.72
C MET A 122 -8.06 -6.09 12.57
N LYS A 123 -9.20 -5.65 13.09
CA LYS A 123 -9.64 -4.26 13.19
C LYS A 123 -8.61 -3.40 13.93
N GLY A 124 -8.55 -2.13 13.52
CA GLY A 124 -7.66 -1.14 14.10
C GLY A 124 -6.69 -0.49 13.12
N ALA A 125 -6.84 -0.72 11.82
CA ALA A 125 -6.07 -0.01 10.80
C ALA A 125 -6.93 0.58 9.69
N LEU A 126 -6.46 1.72 9.17
CA LEU A 126 -7.10 2.50 8.12
C LEU A 126 -6.09 2.94 7.07
N PRO A 127 -6.49 2.99 5.78
CA PRO A 127 -5.62 3.49 4.72
C PRO A 127 -5.42 5.00 4.87
N ILE A 128 -4.22 5.47 4.53
CA ILE A 128 -3.91 6.90 4.41
C ILE A 128 -4.12 7.26 2.94
N ILE A 129 -5.13 8.10 2.69
CA ILE A 129 -5.53 8.50 1.34
C ILE A 129 -5.16 9.97 1.14
N LEU A 130 -4.25 10.24 0.20
CA LEU A 130 -3.84 11.58 -0.21
C LEU A 130 -3.95 11.65 -1.74
N GLU A 131 -4.47 12.76 -2.27
CA GLU A 131 -4.65 12.95 -3.72
C GLU A 131 -5.45 11.80 -4.39
N GLY A 132 -6.41 11.21 -3.66
CA GLY A 132 -7.19 10.06 -4.13
C GLY A 132 -6.42 8.74 -4.22
N GLN A 133 -5.15 8.70 -3.77
CA GLN A 133 -4.30 7.53 -3.77
C GLN A 133 -4.08 7.01 -2.34
N VAL A 134 -4.10 5.68 -2.17
CA VAL A 134 -3.61 5.06 -0.93
C VAL A 134 -2.09 5.15 -0.93
N VAL A 135 -1.54 6.02 -0.09
CA VAL A 135 -0.09 6.27 0.04
C VAL A 135 0.54 5.52 1.23
N GLY A 136 -0.29 4.84 2.02
CA GLY A 136 0.13 4.10 3.20
C GLY A 136 -1.06 3.68 4.06
N ALA A 137 -0.79 3.30 5.31
CA ALA A 137 -1.82 3.01 6.30
C ALA A 137 -1.33 3.29 7.73
N LEU A 138 -2.27 3.58 8.61
CA LEU A 138 -2.08 3.67 10.05
C LEU A 138 -2.72 2.44 10.72
N GLY A 139 -2.01 1.78 11.61
CA GLY A 139 -2.53 0.74 12.48
C GLY A 139 -2.30 1.05 13.96
N ILE A 140 -3.29 0.71 14.79
CA ILE A 140 -3.32 0.94 16.24
C ILE A 140 -3.54 -0.40 16.96
N SER A 141 -2.93 -0.54 18.13
CA SER A 141 -3.18 -1.60 19.10
C SER A 141 -3.18 -1.02 20.53
N ALA A 142 -4.38 -0.72 21.02
CA ALA A 142 -4.76 -0.32 22.36
C ALA A 142 -5.32 -1.55 23.11
N ASP A 143 -6.29 -1.33 24.00
CA ASP A 143 -7.00 -2.33 24.81
C ASP A 143 -8.19 -2.99 24.08
N THR A 144 -8.90 -2.28 23.20
CA THR A 144 -10.05 -2.83 22.45
C THR A 144 -10.01 -2.50 20.96
N PRO A 145 -10.60 -3.34 20.08
CA PRO A 145 -10.70 -3.02 18.65
C PRO A 145 -11.46 -1.72 18.35
N ALA A 146 -12.41 -1.34 19.22
CA ALA A 146 -13.16 -0.09 19.08
C ALA A 146 -12.26 1.13 19.36
N HIS A 147 -11.45 1.07 20.42
CA HIS A 147 -10.48 2.12 20.74
C HIS A 147 -9.42 2.24 19.65
N ASP A 148 -8.91 1.11 19.12
CA ASP A 148 -7.98 1.12 17.98
C ASP A 148 -8.52 1.95 16.81
N GLU A 149 -9.75 1.64 16.41
CA GLU A 149 -10.39 2.24 15.25
C GLU A 149 -10.76 3.71 15.48
N GLN A 150 -11.15 4.08 16.71
CA GLN A 150 -11.42 5.46 17.10
C GLN A 150 -10.15 6.31 17.07
N ILE A 151 -9.04 5.82 17.64
CA ILE A 151 -7.74 6.49 17.59
C ILE A 151 -7.30 6.66 16.13
N ALA A 152 -7.39 5.59 15.33
CA ALA A 152 -7.00 5.63 13.92
C ALA A 152 -7.80 6.67 13.12
N ARG A 153 -9.14 6.68 13.25
CA ARG A 153 -10.00 7.67 12.57
C ARG A 153 -9.68 9.10 12.99
N ALA A 154 -9.59 9.35 14.30
CA ALA A 154 -9.34 10.68 14.81
C ALA A 154 -7.95 11.21 14.41
N ALA A 155 -6.95 10.32 14.32
CA ALA A 155 -5.63 10.68 13.82
C ALA A 155 -5.67 11.12 12.35
N LEU A 156 -6.37 10.36 11.50
CA LEU A 156 -6.41 10.60 10.07
C LEU A 156 -7.33 11.75 9.65
N ALA A 157 -8.34 12.09 10.45
CA ALA A 157 -9.25 13.21 10.17
C ALA A 157 -8.54 14.58 9.99
N SER A 158 -7.32 14.72 10.51
CA SER A 158 -6.52 15.95 10.40
C SER A 158 -5.65 16.04 9.14
N VAL A 159 -5.51 14.95 8.39
CA VAL A 159 -4.61 14.84 7.24
C VAL A 159 -5.30 14.33 5.96
N GLN A 160 -6.50 13.78 6.10
CA GLN A 160 -7.34 13.38 4.96
C GLN A 160 -8.22 14.57 4.53
N PRO A 161 -8.53 14.70 3.22
CA PRO A 161 -9.46 15.70 2.72
C PRO A 161 -10.91 15.50 3.23
#